data_AF-A0A971AKB2-F1
#
_entry.id   AF-A0A971AKB2-F1
#
_cell.length_a   1.000
_cell.length_b   1.000
_cell.length_c   1.000
_cell.angle_alpha   90.00
_cell.angle_beta   90.00
_cell.angle_gamma   90.00
#
_symmetry.space_group_name_H-M   'P 1'
#
loop_
_entity.id
_entity.type
_entity.pdbx_description
1 polymer ?
#
loop_
_entity_poly.entity_id
_entity_poly.type
_entity_poly.pdbx_seq_one_letter_code
_entity_poly.pdbx_strand_id
1 'polypeptide(L)'
;MQPNDKMIVHLTYPPSTGLSFWKRNRRSIMRSVFIMIGYICLLINLLTGGMQWSLIVIGGLTVLWIIALYRPQVENTVIKKLCDSLIAVCLYLFLLDSILGGGWGGFVVPIVFFGDLILIGAYFLLFFQNRKRDFLPLFELILGGMIITLITLAGFRTLNWPMIVVGSVSLGMLILSLALFWKPLTIEFKKKFHR
;
A
#
# COMPACT_ATOMS: atom_id res chain seq x y z
N MET A 1 23.78 -18.81 62.18
CA MET A 1 23.52 -17.74 61.20
C MET A 1 23.78 -18.31 59.81
N GLN A 2 22.73 -18.65 59.07
CA GLN A 2 22.87 -19.14 57.69
C GLN A 2 23.25 -17.97 56.76
N PRO A 3 24.17 -18.18 55.80
CA PRO A 3 24.57 -17.15 54.86
C PRO A 3 23.44 -16.92 53.85
N ASN A 4 23.14 -15.64 53.64
CA ASN A 4 22.09 -15.14 52.77
C ASN A 4 22.37 -15.56 51.31
N ASP A 5 21.58 -16.50 50.80
CA ASP A 5 21.70 -17.03 49.44
C ASP A 5 21.24 -15.95 48.44
N LYS A 6 22.19 -15.36 47.73
CA LYS A 6 21.90 -14.28 46.78
C LYS A 6 21.24 -14.89 45.54
N MET A 7 19.93 -14.69 45.39
CA MET A 7 19.21 -15.04 44.17
C MET A 7 19.89 -14.43 42.92
N ILE A 8 20.46 -15.29 42.08
CA ILE A 8 21.07 -14.92 40.80
C ILE A 8 19.95 -14.82 39.77
N VAL A 9 19.45 -13.60 39.54
CA VAL A 9 18.44 -13.34 38.51
C VAL A 9 19.15 -13.33 37.15
N HIS A 10 18.95 -14.37 36.35
CA HIS A 10 19.36 -14.39 34.95
C HIS A 10 18.50 -13.40 34.15
N LEU A 11 19.09 -12.27 33.76
CA LEU A 11 18.46 -11.32 32.85
C LEU A 11 18.34 -11.94 31.46
N THR A 12 17.13 -12.35 31.07
CA THR A 12 16.81 -12.92 29.75
C THR A 12 16.77 -11.87 28.63
N TYR A 13 16.79 -10.59 28.99
CA TYR A 13 16.73 -9.49 28.03
C TYR A 13 18.12 -8.96 27.70
N PRO A 14 18.42 -8.68 26.41
CA PRO A 14 19.67 -8.05 26.05
C PRO A 14 19.80 -6.71 26.76
N PRO A 15 21.00 -6.35 27.26
CA PRO A 15 21.22 -5.08 27.94
C PRO A 15 20.82 -3.93 27.02
N SER A 16 20.09 -2.95 27.55
CA SER A 16 19.64 -1.80 26.76
C SER A 16 20.86 -1.08 26.18
N THR A 17 21.05 -1.18 24.86
CA THR A 17 22.10 -0.44 24.17
C THR A 17 21.81 1.06 24.33
N GLY A 18 22.81 1.83 24.76
CA GLY A 18 22.74 3.28 24.97
C GLY A 18 22.64 4.07 23.66
N LEU A 19 21.70 3.71 22.78
CA LEU A 19 21.40 4.49 21.59
C LEU A 19 20.85 5.85 22.02
N SER A 20 21.42 6.93 21.46
CA SER A 20 20.94 8.31 21.65
C SER A 20 19.42 8.40 21.47
N PHE A 21 18.76 9.11 22.39
CA PHE A 21 17.32 9.38 22.40
C PHE A 21 16.81 9.75 20.99
N TRP A 22 17.57 10.59 20.27
CA TRP A 22 17.25 11.02 18.91
C TRP A 22 17.21 9.89 17.89
N LYS A 23 18.17 8.97 17.91
CA LYS A 23 18.18 7.83 16.96
C LYS A 23 17.03 6.87 17.24
N ARG A 24 16.70 6.66 18.52
CA ARG A 24 15.57 5.80 18.94
C ARG A 24 14.21 6.41 18.57
N ASN A 25 14.06 7.72 18.80
CA ASN A 25 12.77 8.40 18.63
C ASN A 25 12.59 9.12 17.30
N ARG A 26 13.56 9.06 16.36
CA ARG A 26 13.52 9.78 15.07
C ARG A 26 12.20 9.63 14.32
N ARG A 27 11.65 8.40 14.23
CA ARG A 27 10.36 8.17 13.55
C ARG A 27 9.18 8.79 14.28
N SER A 28 9.19 8.76 15.61
CA SER A 28 8.15 9.37 16.43
C SER A 28 8.18 10.90 16.29
N ILE A 29 9.38 11.49 16.30
CA ILE A 29 9.59 12.93 16.08
C ILE A 29 9.17 13.33 14.66
N MET A 30 9.55 12.57 13.64
CA MET A 30 9.08 12.84 12.28
C MET A 30 7.55 12.76 12.20
N ARG A 31 6.91 11.77 12.82
CA ARG A 31 5.46 11.65 12.85
C ARG A 31 4.80 12.84 13.55
N SER A 32 5.34 13.30 14.67
CA SER A 32 4.79 14.45 15.39
C SER A 32 4.92 15.75 14.58
N VAL A 33 6.04 15.95 13.89
CA VAL A 33 6.23 17.11 12.98
C VAL A 33 5.20 17.08 11.85
N PHE A 34 4.98 15.93 11.22
CA PHE A 34 3.97 15.79 10.15
C PHE A 34 2.55 16.11 10.65
N ILE A 35 2.19 15.61 11.84
CA ILE A 35 0.87 15.88 12.45
C ILE A 35 0.73 17.37 12.77
N MET A 36 1.78 18.01 13.30
CA MET A 36 1.77 19.45 13.60
C MET A 36 1.55 20.29 12.34
N ILE A 37 2.23 19.97 11.24
CA ILE A 37 2.06 20.67 9.95
C ILE A 37 0.62 20.53 9.47
N GLY A 38 0.06 19.32 9.51
CA GLY A 38 -1.34 19.08 9.12
C GLY A 38 -2.33 19.85 10.00
N TYR A 39 -2.09 19.89 11.31
CA TYR A 39 -2.92 20.63 12.27
C TYR A 39 -2.90 22.14 12.01
N ILE A 40 -1.71 22.72 11.81
CA ILE A 40 -1.56 24.15 11.48
C ILE A 40 -2.29 24.48 10.18
N CYS A 41 -2.19 23.61 9.17
CA CYS A 41 -2.86 23.82 7.89
C CYS A 41 -4.38 23.82 8.03
N LEU A 42 -4.94 22.91 8.83
CA LEU A 42 -6.37 22.87 9.14
C LEU A 42 -6.82 24.16 9.86
N LEU A 43 -6.03 24.62 10.84
CA LEU A 43 -6.32 25.83 11.61
C LEU A 43 -6.35 27.07 10.70
N ILE A 44 -5.36 27.23 9.81
CA ILE A 44 -5.34 28.32 8.83
C ILE A 44 -6.57 28.26 7.90
N ASN A 45 -6.93 27.07 7.43
CA ASN A 45 -8.09 26.89 6.56
C ASN A 45 -9.41 27.25 7.27
N LEU A 46 -9.54 26.93 8.56
CA LEU A 46 -10.71 27.31 9.36
C LEU A 46 -10.78 28.83 9.57
N LEU A 47 -9.64 29.49 9.80
CA LEU A 47 -9.58 30.94 10.00
C LEU A 47 -9.83 31.74 8.72
N THR A 48 -9.46 31.20 7.55
CA THR A 48 -9.59 31.88 6.26
C THR A 48 -10.92 31.62 5.56
N GLY A 49 -11.69 30.61 5.97
CA GLY A 49 -13.04 30.33 5.49
C GLY A 49 -13.16 29.99 3.99
N GLY A 50 -12.03 29.78 3.31
CA GLY A 50 -11.96 29.55 1.87
C GLY A 50 -12.12 28.08 1.46
N MET A 51 -11.79 27.80 0.20
CA MET A 51 -11.70 26.45 -0.37
C MET A 51 -10.82 25.54 0.51
N GLN A 52 -11.18 24.26 0.64
CA GLN A 52 -10.56 23.28 1.55
C GLN A 52 -9.12 22.86 1.14
N TRP A 53 -8.22 23.83 0.95
CA TRP A 53 -6.82 23.62 0.58
C TRP A 53 -6.06 22.81 1.63
N SER A 54 -6.47 22.87 2.90
CA SER A 54 -5.90 22.01 3.93
C SER A 54 -6.01 20.53 3.61
N LEU A 55 -7.06 20.12 2.89
CA LEU A 55 -7.26 18.72 2.52
C LEU A 55 -6.27 18.27 1.45
N ILE A 56 -5.95 19.16 0.50
CA ILE A 56 -4.90 18.95 -0.49
C ILE A 56 -3.56 18.79 0.23
N VAL A 57 -3.23 19.71 1.13
CA VAL A 57 -1.95 19.67 1.86
C VAL A 57 -1.85 18.43 2.75
N ILE A 58 -2.87 18.12 3.54
CA ILE A 58 -2.88 16.96 4.44
C ILE A 58 -2.77 15.66 3.64
N GLY A 59 -3.56 15.50 2.58
CA GLY A 59 -3.51 14.28 1.77
C GLY A 59 -2.21 14.12 0.97
N GLY A 60 -1.61 15.21 0.51
CA GLY A 60 -0.26 15.18 -0.07
C GLY A 60 0.78 14.76 0.96
N LEU A 61 0.66 15.28 2.20
CA LEU A 61 1.55 14.93 3.31
C LEU A 61 1.42 13.44 3.70
N THR A 62 0.22 12.88 3.69
CA THR A 62 -0.01 11.47 3.99
C THR A 62 0.54 10.56 2.89
N VAL A 63 0.34 10.89 1.61
CA VAL A 63 0.94 10.16 0.49
C VAL A 63 2.47 10.21 0.57
N LEU A 64 3.05 11.38 0.84
CA LEU A 64 4.50 11.54 1.02
C LEU A 64 5.00 10.68 2.20
N TRP A 65 4.28 10.65 3.32
CA TRP A 65 4.61 9.81 4.45
C TRP A 65 4.63 8.31 4.07
N ILE A 66 3.64 7.86 3.31
CA ILE A 66 3.53 6.46 2.87
C ILE A 66 4.67 6.11 1.90
N ILE A 67 5.02 6.99 0.97
CA ILE A 67 6.11 6.75 0.01
C ILE A 67 7.48 6.77 0.70
N ALA A 68 7.75 7.79 1.51
CA ALA A 68 9.09 8.05 2.02
C ALA A 68 9.41 7.29 3.32
N LEU A 69 8.46 7.24 4.26
CA LEU A 69 8.74 6.90 5.67
C LEU A 69 8.07 5.61 6.14
N TYR A 70 6.92 5.25 5.56
CA TYR A 70 6.20 4.04 5.91
C TYR A 70 7.00 2.78 5.55
N ARG A 71 6.98 1.82 6.49
CA ARG A 71 7.49 0.46 6.29
C ARG A 71 6.37 -0.53 6.60
N PRO A 72 5.99 -1.39 5.63
CA PRO A 72 4.98 -2.41 5.86
C PRO A 72 5.33 -3.30 7.06
N GLN A 73 4.36 -3.57 7.93
CA GLN A 73 4.57 -4.31 9.17
C GLN A 73 4.55 -5.83 8.99
N VAL A 74 3.69 -6.34 8.10
CA VAL A 74 3.44 -7.78 7.93
C VAL A 74 4.45 -8.40 6.95
N GLU A 75 4.81 -7.69 5.87
CA GLU A 75 5.82 -8.11 4.89
C GLU A 75 6.59 -6.90 4.36
N ASN A 76 7.80 -6.65 4.88
CA ASN A 76 8.63 -5.52 4.44
C ASN A 76 9.35 -5.83 3.11
N THR A 77 8.56 -6.04 2.05
CA THR A 77 9.06 -6.20 0.69
C THR A 77 8.83 -4.92 -0.11
N VAL A 78 9.69 -4.68 -1.11
CA VAL A 78 9.59 -3.50 -1.99
C VAL A 78 8.25 -3.53 -2.75
N ILE A 79 7.80 -4.71 -3.15
CA ILE A 79 6.52 -4.92 -3.85
C ILE A 79 5.34 -4.47 -2.97
N LYS A 80 5.28 -4.92 -1.71
CA LYS A 80 4.19 -4.51 -0.81
C LYS A 80 4.23 -3.00 -0.53
N LYS A 81 5.43 -2.43 -0.35
CA LYS A 81 5.58 -0.98 -0.17
C LYS A 81 5.09 -0.20 -1.40
N LEU A 82 5.46 -0.63 -2.60
CA LEU A 82 5.01 -0.01 -3.84
C LEU A 82 3.48 -0.12 -3.98
N CYS A 83 2.93 -1.32 -3.79
CA CYS A 83 1.48 -1.56 -3.83
C CYS A 83 0.72 -0.65 -2.85
N ASP A 84 1.11 -0.62 -1.58
CA ASP A 84 0.46 0.23 -0.56
C ASP A 84 0.58 1.73 -0.90
N SER A 85 1.74 2.16 -1.43
CA SER A 85 1.95 3.57 -1.81
C SER A 85 1.09 4.00 -3.00
N LEU A 86 0.93 3.11 -3.98
CA LEU A 86 0.21 3.37 -5.21
C LEU A 86 -1.30 3.33 -4.99
N ILE A 87 -1.77 2.40 -4.16
CA ILE A 87 -3.15 2.40 -3.65
C ILE A 87 -3.45 3.69 -2.90
N ALA A 88 -2.52 4.16 -2.05
CA ALA A 88 -2.70 5.42 -1.33
C ALA A 88 -2.82 6.63 -2.29
N VAL A 89 -2.02 6.68 -3.36
CA VAL A 89 -2.14 7.70 -4.40
C VAL A 89 -3.49 7.62 -5.10
N CYS A 90 -3.94 6.43 -5.50
CA CYS A 90 -5.23 6.24 -6.17
C CYS A 90 -6.41 6.66 -5.28
N LEU A 91 -6.41 6.25 -4.01
CA LEU A 91 -7.44 6.64 -3.04
C LEU A 91 -7.44 8.14 -2.78
N TYR A 92 -6.26 8.76 -2.71
CA TYR A 92 -6.14 10.19 -2.53
C TYR A 92 -6.66 10.98 -3.74
N LEU A 93 -6.33 10.56 -4.97
CA LEU A 93 -6.88 11.17 -6.19
C LEU A 93 -8.39 11.04 -6.27
N PHE A 94 -8.94 9.88 -5.89
CA PHE A 94 -10.39 9.67 -5.82
C PHE A 94 -11.05 10.58 -4.78
N LEU A 95 -10.43 10.74 -3.61
CA LEU A 95 -10.90 11.66 -2.57
C LEU A 95 -10.89 13.11 -3.06
N LEU A 96 -9.83 13.53 -3.78
CA LEU A 96 -9.75 14.88 -4.36
C LEU A 96 -10.84 15.12 -5.41
N ASP A 97 -11.11 14.17 -6.30
CA ASP A 97 -12.17 14.26 -7.30
C ASP A 97 -13.56 14.40 -6.66
N SER A 98 -13.81 13.69 -5.55
CA SER A 98 -15.06 13.75 -4.79
C SER A 98 -15.30 15.12 -4.13
N ILE A 99 -14.23 15.79 -3.68
CA ILE A 99 -14.32 17.02 -2.89
C ILE A 99 -14.21 18.28 -3.77
N LEU A 100 -13.26 18.27 -4.72
CA LEU A 100 -13.03 19.38 -5.63
C LEU A 100 -14.02 19.39 -6.80
N GLY A 101 -14.71 18.26 -7.03
CA GLY A 101 -15.57 18.06 -8.19
C GLY A 101 -14.76 17.99 -9.49
N GLY A 102 -15.45 18.00 -10.64
CA GLY A 102 -14.82 18.13 -11.96
C GLY A 102 -14.60 16.84 -12.75
N GLY A 103 -14.74 15.66 -12.13
CA GLY A 103 -14.89 14.38 -12.82
C GLY A 103 -13.62 13.88 -13.55
N TRP A 104 -12.48 14.52 -13.33
CA TRP A 104 -11.18 14.09 -13.88
C TRP A 104 -10.68 12.79 -13.24
N GLY A 105 -11.12 12.48 -12.01
CA GLY A 105 -10.73 11.25 -11.32
C GLY A 105 -11.18 9.98 -12.05
N GLY A 106 -12.27 10.05 -12.82
CA GLY A 106 -12.72 8.95 -13.69
C GLY A 106 -11.77 8.62 -14.85
N PHE A 107 -10.88 9.55 -15.20
CA PHE A 107 -9.89 9.40 -16.26
C PHE A 107 -8.49 9.19 -15.71
N VAL A 108 -8.07 9.98 -14.72
CA VAL A 108 -6.70 9.96 -14.17
C VAL A 108 -6.46 8.73 -13.29
N VAL A 109 -7.43 8.33 -12.45
CA VAL A 109 -7.24 7.21 -11.52
C VAL A 109 -6.97 5.89 -12.25
N PRO A 110 -7.74 5.50 -13.29
CA PRO A 110 -7.43 4.29 -14.06
C PRO A 110 -6.07 4.36 -14.77
N ILE A 111 -5.63 5.55 -15.18
CA ILE A 111 -4.31 5.73 -15.82
C ILE A 111 -3.18 5.39 -14.85
N VAL A 112 -3.24 5.95 -13.65
CA VAL A 112 -2.26 5.66 -12.60
C VAL A 112 -2.32 4.17 -12.26
N PHE A 113 -3.52 3.63 -12.07
CA PHE A 113 -3.72 2.23 -11.67
C PHE A 113 -3.20 1.21 -12.70
N PHE A 114 -3.37 1.43 -14.01
CA PHE A 114 -2.78 0.52 -15.00
C PHE A 114 -1.25 0.62 -15.00
N GLY A 115 -0.70 1.83 -14.83
CA GLY A 115 0.75 2.03 -14.71
C GLY A 115 1.32 1.22 -13.54
N ASP A 116 0.58 1.22 -12.42
CA ASP A 116 0.93 0.48 -11.21
C ASP A 116 0.90 -1.03 -11.43
N LEU A 117 -0.14 -1.54 -12.09
CA LEU A 117 -0.25 -2.95 -12.50
C LEU A 117 0.94 -3.39 -13.34
N ILE A 118 1.32 -2.59 -14.34
CA ILE A 118 2.43 -2.90 -15.24
C ILE A 118 3.76 -2.86 -14.47
N LEU A 119 4.00 -1.81 -13.67
CA LEU A 119 5.23 -1.66 -12.90
C LEU A 119 5.44 -2.81 -11.92
N ILE A 120 4.42 -3.09 -11.09
CA ILE A 120 4.47 -4.13 -10.07
C ILE A 120 4.55 -5.51 -10.71
N GLY A 121 3.77 -5.76 -11.76
CA GLY A 121 3.78 -7.04 -12.45
C GLY A 121 5.08 -7.31 -13.21
N ALA A 122 5.65 -6.31 -13.88
CA ALA A 122 6.97 -6.44 -14.51
C ALA A 122 8.06 -6.73 -13.47
N TYR A 123 8.05 -6.02 -12.34
CA TYR A 123 8.96 -6.27 -11.24
C TYR A 123 8.80 -7.69 -10.67
N PHE A 124 7.57 -8.15 -10.48
CA PHE A 124 7.29 -9.51 -10.02
C PHE A 124 7.84 -10.57 -10.99
N LEU A 125 7.70 -10.36 -12.31
CA LEU A 125 8.20 -11.30 -13.31
C LEU A 125 9.73 -11.38 -13.34
N LEU A 126 10.41 -10.23 -13.21
CA LEU A 126 11.88 -10.19 -13.17
C LEU A 126 12.45 -10.95 -11.96
N PHE A 127 11.75 -10.95 -10.83
CA PHE A 127 12.20 -11.59 -9.58
C PHE A 127 11.40 -12.84 -9.19
N PHE A 128 10.64 -13.41 -10.13
CA PHE A 128 9.66 -14.48 -9.89
C PHE A 128 10.24 -15.69 -9.16
N GLN A 129 11.44 -16.13 -9.54
CA GLN A 129 12.06 -17.34 -8.98
C GLN A 129 12.41 -17.19 -7.49
N ASN A 130 12.75 -15.98 -7.05
CA ASN A 130 13.26 -15.72 -5.70
C ASN A 130 12.18 -15.22 -4.72
N ARG A 131 11.00 -14.80 -5.21
CA ARG A 131 10.00 -14.05 -4.41
C ARG A 131 8.56 -14.55 -4.55
N LYS A 132 8.34 -15.86 -4.50
CA LYS A 132 6.99 -16.47 -4.53
C LYS A 132 6.03 -15.95 -3.45
N ARG A 133 6.55 -15.43 -2.33
CA ARG A 133 5.75 -14.81 -1.24
C ARG A 133 5.11 -13.49 -1.64
N ASP A 134 5.67 -12.76 -2.59
CA ASP A 134 5.14 -11.46 -3.04
C ASP A 134 3.97 -11.60 -4.03
N PHE A 135 3.40 -12.80 -4.16
CA PHE A 135 2.22 -13.05 -4.99
C PHE A 135 0.95 -12.42 -4.41
N LEU A 136 0.79 -12.44 -3.09
CA LEU A 136 -0.44 -11.97 -2.43
C LEU A 136 -0.72 -10.47 -2.68
N PRO A 137 0.26 -9.55 -2.54
CA PRO A 137 0.06 -8.13 -2.84
C PRO A 137 -0.29 -7.85 -4.31
N LEU A 138 0.27 -8.63 -5.23
CA LEU A 138 -0.02 -8.51 -6.66
C LEU A 138 -1.42 -9.02 -6.98
N PHE A 139 -1.83 -10.13 -6.35
CA PHE A 139 -3.18 -10.67 -6.48
C PHE A 139 -4.25 -9.73 -5.92
N GLU A 140 -4.01 -9.08 -4.78
CA GLU A 140 -4.89 -8.03 -4.24
C GLU A 140 -5.11 -6.90 -5.25
N LEU A 141 -4.04 -6.45 -5.92
CA LEU A 141 -4.09 -5.35 -6.88
C LEU A 141 -4.84 -5.76 -8.16
N ILE A 142 -4.64 -6.98 -8.67
CA ILE A 142 -5.40 -7.53 -9.80
C ILE A 142 -6.89 -7.63 -9.46
N LEU A 143 -7.24 -8.13 -8.26
CA LEU A 143 -8.64 -8.19 -7.82
C LEU A 143 -9.26 -6.81 -7.73
N GLY A 144 -8.53 -5.82 -7.21
CA GLY A 144 -8.96 -4.42 -7.21
C GLY A 144 -9.29 -3.93 -8.62
N GLY A 145 -8.40 -4.17 -9.59
CA GLY A 145 -8.63 -3.82 -10.99
C GLY A 145 -9.88 -4.47 -11.56
N MET A 146 -10.05 -5.77 -11.34
CA MET A 146 -11.23 -6.52 -11.79
C MET A 146 -12.53 -5.95 -11.18
N ILE A 147 -12.55 -5.67 -9.87
CA ILE A 147 -13.72 -5.10 -9.20
C ILE A 147 -14.09 -3.74 -9.80
N ILE A 148 -13.11 -2.84 -9.99
CA ILE A 148 -13.39 -1.51 -10.55
C ILE A 148 -13.94 -1.64 -11.97
N THR A 149 -13.42 -2.58 -12.77
CA THR A 149 -13.90 -2.82 -14.14
C THR A 149 -15.32 -3.37 -14.17
N LEU A 150 -15.67 -4.27 -13.24
CA LEU A 150 -17.02 -4.81 -13.09
C LEU A 150 -18.01 -3.72 -12.65
N ILE A 151 -17.64 -2.85 -11.72
CA ILE A 151 -18.46 -1.71 -11.29
C ILE A 151 -18.73 -0.78 -12.48
N THR A 152 -17.72 -0.54 -13.31
CA THR A 152 -17.87 0.32 -14.50
C THR A 152 -18.77 -0.33 -15.56
N LEU A 153 -18.61 -1.64 -15.80
CA LEU A 153 -19.47 -2.42 -16.70
C LEU A 153 -20.92 -2.50 -16.23
N ALA A 154 -21.16 -2.51 -14.92
CA ALA A 154 -22.49 -2.49 -14.33
C ALA A 154 -23.21 -1.13 -14.47
N GLY A 155 -22.62 -0.15 -15.17
CA GLY A 155 -23.25 1.12 -15.50
C GLY A 155 -23.13 2.19 -14.41
N PHE A 156 -22.41 1.92 -13.32
CA PHE A 156 -22.21 2.90 -12.25
C PHE A 156 -21.20 4.00 -12.62
N ARG A 157 -20.44 3.84 -13.72
CA ARG A 157 -19.44 4.82 -14.17
C ARG A 157 -19.35 4.85 -15.70
N THR A 158 -18.86 5.96 -16.24
CA THR A 158 -18.63 6.09 -17.68
C THR A 158 -17.54 5.13 -18.14
N LEU A 159 -17.81 4.39 -19.22
CA LEU A 159 -16.87 3.51 -19.87
C LEU A 159 -15.85 4.33 -20.66
N ASN A 160 -14.76 4.69 -20.01
CA ASN A 160 -13.63 5.37 -20.64
C ASN A 160 -12.60 4.35 -21.13
N TRP A 161 -11.85 4.68 -22.19
CA TRP A 161 -10.77 3.82 -22.69
C TRP A 161 -9.73 3.41 -21.62
N PRO A 162 -9.33 4.26 -20.64
CA PRO A 162 -8.39 3.84 -19.60
C PRO A 162 -8.93 2.69 -18.76
N MET A 163 -10.25 2.64 -18.59
CA MET A 163 -10.94 1.62 -17.82
C MET A 163 -10.90 0.26 -18.52
N ILE A 164 -11.04 0.27 -19.86
CA ILE A 164 -10.89 -0.92 -20.70
C ILE A 164 -9.46 -1.44 -20.61
N VAL A 165 -8.47 -0.55 -20.64
CA VAL A 165 -7.05 -0.92 -20.48
C VAL A 165 -6.81 -1.56 -19.13
N VAL A 166 -7.27 -0.96 -18.02
CA VAL A 166 -7.16 -1.55 -16.68
C VAL A 166 -7.74 -2.96 -16.64
N GLY A 167 -8.93 -3.17 -17.22
CA GLY A 167 -9.56 -4.50 -17.28
C GLY A 167 -8.74 -5.49 -18.08
N SER A 168 -8.30 -5.11 -19.28
CA SER A 168 -7.49 -5.97 -20.13
C SER A 168 -6.15 -6.36 -19.49
N VAL A 169 -5.45 -5.41 -18.84
CA VAL A 169 -4.18 -5.65 -18.17
C VAL A 169 -4.38 -6.50 -16.92
N SER A 170 -5.42 -6.24 -16.13
CA SER A 170 -5.76 -7.04 -14.95
C SER A 170 -6.04 -8.50 -15.32
N LEU A 171 -6.85 -8.70 -16.37
CA LEU A 171 -7.20 -10.03 -16.87
C LEU A 171 -5.96 -10.73 -17.46
N GLY A 172 -5.15 -10.02 -18.24
CA GLY A 172 -3.90 -10.55 -18.79
C GLY A 172 -2.91 -10.98 -17.72
N MET A 173 -2.72 -10.15 -16.68
CA MET A 173 -1.88 -10.47 -15.53
C MET A 173 -2.43 -11.65 -14.73
N LEU A 174 -3.76 -11.75 -14.57
CA LEU A 174 -4.40 -12.87 -13.91
C LEU A 174 -4.10 -14.18 -14.65
N ILE A 175 -4.33 -14.22 -15.96
CA ILE A 175 -4.02 -15.40 -16.80
C ILE A 175 -2.54 -15.76 -16.71
N LEU A 176 -1.66 -14.77 -16.84
CA LEU A 176 -0.21 -14.97 -16.77
C LEU A 176 0.19 -15.54 -15.41
N SER A 177 -0.37 -15.02 -14.33
CA SER A 177 -0.11 -15.51 -12.98
C SER A 177 -0.60 -16.95 -12.79
N LEU A 178 -1.79 -17.29 -13.29
CA LEU A 178 -2.30 -18.66 -13.27
C LEU A 178 -1.40 -19.61 -14.08
N ALA A 179 -0.93 -19.19 -15.26
CA ALA A 179 -0.03 -19.98 -16.09
C ALA A 179 1.30 -20.27 -15.39
N LEU A 180 1.88 -19.27 -14.68
CA LEU A 180 3.14 -19.41 -13.95
C LEU A 180 3.02 -20.32 -12.72
N PHE A 181 1.89 -20.25 -11.99
CA PHE A 181 1.64 -21.08 -10.80
C PHE A 181 0.90 -22.40 -11.11
N TRP A 182 0.59 -22.69 -12.37
CA TRP A 182 -0.19 -23.87 -12.76
C TRP A 182 0.46 -25.18 -12.32
N LYS A 183 1.77 -25.33 -12.51
CA LYS A 183 2.52 -26.54 -12.12
C LYS A 183 2.49 -26.82 -10.61
N PRO A 184 2.83 -25.87 -9.71
CA PRO A 184 2.70 -26.11 -8.27
C PRO A 184 1.24 -26.27 -7.81
N LEU A 185 0.29 -25.51 -8.37
CA LEU A 185 -1.13 -25.62 -8.02
C LEU A 185 -1.70 -26.99 -8.38
N THR A 186 -1.43 -27.49 -9.58
CA THR A 186 -1.88 -28.83 -10.00
C THR A 186 -1.31 -29.94 -9.13
N ILE A 187 -0.08 -29.80 -8.64
CA ILE A 187 0.53 -30.76 -7.70
C ILE A 187 -0.18 -30.72 -6.34
N GLU A 188 -0.51 -29.53 -5.81
CA GLU A 188 -1.25 -29.39 -4.56
C GLU A 188 -2.70 -29.85 -4.67
N PHE A 189 -3.38 -29.51 -5.78
CA PHE A 189 -4.74 -30.00 -6.07
C PHE A 189 -4.75 -31.52 -6.21
N LYS A 190 -3.78 -32.11 -6.92
CA LYS A 190 -3.66 -33.56 -7.05
C LYS A 190 -3.41 -34.24 -5.70
N LYS A 191 -2.69 -33.60 -4.77
CA LYS A 191 -2.54 -34.07 -3.38
C LYS A 191 -3.82 -33.97 -2.54
N LYS A 192 -4.61 -32.89 -2.70
CA LYS A 192 -5.89 -32.72 -1.97
C LYS A 192 -7.01 -33.59 -2.53
N PHE A 193 -6.97 -33.90 -3.82
CA PHE A 193 -8.02 -34.66 -4.52
C PHE A 193 -7.73 -36.17 -4.57
N HIS A 194 -6.47 -36.61 -4.42
CA HIS A 194 -6.15 -37.99 -4.08
C HIS A 194 -6.13 -38.18 -2.56
N ARG A 195 -7.33 -38.17 -1.98
CA ARG A 195 -7.69 -39.13 -0.94
C ARG A 195 -8.70 -40.08 -1.56
#